data_AF-A0A7S1QKK4-F1
#
_entry.id   AF-A0A7S1QKK4-F1
#
_cell.length_a   1.000
_cell.length_b   1.000
_cell.length_c   1.000
_cell.angle_alpha   90.00
_cell.angle_beta   90.00
_cell.angle_gamma   90.00
#
_symmetry.space_group_name_H-M   'P 1'
#
loop_
_entity.id
_entity.type
_entity.pdbx_description
1 polymer ?
#
loop_
_entity_poly.entity_id
_entity_poly.type
_entity_poly.pdbx_seq_one_letter_code
_entity_poly.pdbx_strand_id
1 'polypeptide(L)'
;WYPQWAVENIAVQMLLALHHMHRRSATHRDVKPGNILVTARGLYKLADFGMASARTRPRTFIGTLEYMAPEVLSVSAQPGGGYTNKVDVWGLGVTLYEVLTLQRPFECGNRSAADMCRQMQREPPLLLA
;
A
#
# COMPACT_ATOMS: atom_id res chain seq x y z
N TRP A 1 13.52 4.93 -16.56
CA TRP A 1 14.29 4.62 -15.34
C TRP A 1 14.12 5.75 -14.35
N TYR A 2 13.38 5.52 -13.26
CA TYR A 2 13.40 6.44 -12.12
C TYR A 2 14.75 6.27 -11.42
N PRO A 3 15.48 7.35 -11.13
CA PRO A 3 16.77 7.21 -10.46
C PRO A 3 16.56 6.73 -9.02
N GLN A 4 17.43 5.82 -8.56
CA GLN A 4 17.32 5.18 -7.24
C GLN A 4 17.18 6.20 -6.10
N TRP A 5 17.94 7.30 -6.15
CA TRP A 5 17.88 8.37 -5.16
C TRP A 5 16.48 9.02 -5.05
N ALA A 6 15.72 9.08 -6.15
CA ALA A 6 14.37 9.63 -6.12
C ALA A 6 13.41 8.67 -5.41
N VAL A 7 13.56 7.37 -5.66
CA VAL A 7 12.75 6.32 -5.00
C VAL A 7 13.04 6.28 -3.50
N GLU A 8 14.31 6.37 -3.11
CA GLU A 8 14.71 6.46 -1.70
C GLU A 8 14.10 7.70 -1.02
N ASN A 9 14.12 8.86 -1.69
CA ASN A 9 13.48 10.08 -1.19
C ASN A 9 11.97 9.93 -1.02
N ILE A 10 11.28 9.28 -1.97
CA ILE A 10 9.85 8.97 -1.86
C ILE A 10 9.63 8.06 -0.64
N ALA A 11 10.39 6.97 -0.53
CA ALA A 11 10.26 6.00 0.55
C ALA A 11 10.42 6.66 1.93
N VAL A 12 11.47 7.46 2.13
CA VAL A 12 11.72 8.16 3.39
C VAL A 12 10.56 9.09 3.74
N GLN A 13 10.11 9.93 2.80
CA GLN A 13 9.03 10.90 3.07
C GLN A 13 7.69 10.20 3.33
N MET A 14 7.38 9.11 2.63
CA MET A 14 6.17 8.33 2.85
C MET A 14 6.21 7.58 4.19
N LEU A 15 7.34 6.96 4.55
CA LEU A 15 7.50 6.30 5.84
C LEU A 15 7.34 7.29 7.00
N LEU A 16 7.85 8.51 6.87
CA LEU A 16 7.66 9.58 7.87
C LEU A 16 6.18 9.98 7.98
N ALA A 17 5.48 10.13 6.85
CA ALA A 17 4.05 10.43 6.83
C ALA A 17 3.21 9.30 7.49
N LEU A 18 3.47 8.05 7.10
CA LEU A 18 2.80 6.88 7.68
C LEU A 18 3.11 6.75 9.17
N HIS A 19 4.38 6.91 9.59
CA HIS A 19 4.76 6.90 10.99
C HIS A 19 4.00 7.97 11.80
N HIS A 20 3.85 9.17 11.25
CA HIS A 20 3.08 10.24 11.88
C HIS A 20 1.61 9.87 12.09
N MET A 21 0.97 9.26 11.08
CA MET A 21 -0.42 8.81 11.16
C MET A 21 -0.59 7.64 12.14
N HIS A 22 0.28 6.64 12.02
CA HIS A 22 0.23 5.39 12.77
C HIS A 22 0.38 5.63 14.28
N ARG A 23 1.22 6.61 14.68
CA ARG A 23 1.35 7.05 16.08
C ARG A 23 0.07 7.69 16.64
N ARG A 24 -0.89 8.06 15.81
CA ARG A 24 -2.21 8.60 16.17
C ARG A 24 -3.33 7.59 15.94
N SER A 25 -2.97 6.30 15.82
CA SER A 25 -3.91 5.20 15.53
C SER A 25 -4.67 5.36 14.21
N ALA A 26 -4.20 6.23 13.31
CA ALA A 26 -4.79 6.42 11.99
C ALA A 26 -4.10 5.51 10.96
N THR A 27 -4.89 4.85 10.12
CA THR A 27 -4.44 4.05 8.97
C THR A 27 -4.97 4.70 7.69
N HIS A 28 -4.13 4.84 6.66
CA HIS A 28 -4.49 5.48 5.40
C HIS A 28 -5.42 4.62 4.53
N ARG A 29 -5.07 3.34 4.37
CA ARG A 29 -5.81 2.28 3.66
C ARG A 29 -5.90 2.40 2.13
N ASP A 30 -5.34 3.45 1.54
CA ASP A 30 -5.23 3.59 0.08
C ASP A 30 -3.87 4.20 -0.36
N VAL A 31 -2.76 3.63 0.12
CA VAL A 31 -1.41 4.09 -0.28
C VAL A 31 -1.09 3.54 -1.68
N LYS A 32 -0.90 4.45 -2.65
CA LYS A 32 -0.63 4.16 -4.07
C LYS A 32 0.05 5.37 -4.74
N PRO A 33 0.69 5.22 -5.92
CA PRO A 33 1.33 6.33 -6.62
C PRO A 33 0.42 7.55 -6.82
N GLY A 34 -0.85 7.32 -7.18
CA GLY A 34 -1.84 8.39 -7.41
C GLY A 34 -2.15 9.27 -6.19
N ASN A 35 -1.83 8.78 -4.98
CA ASN A 35 -2.04 9.50 -3.72
C ASN A 35 -0.73 10.10 -3.15
N ILE A 36 0.37 10.07 -3.91
CA ILE A 36 1.63 10.70 -3.55
C ILE A 36 1.82 11.93 -4.44
N LEU A 37 1.65 13.11 -3.86
CA LEU A 37 1.77 14.38 -4.57
C LEU A 37 3.19 14.91 -4.52
N VAL A 38 3.61 15.57 -5.61
CA VAL A 38 4.89 16.28 -5.69
C VAL A 38 4.63 17.78 -5.61
N THR A 39 5.27 18.44 -4.65
CA THR A 39 5.18 19.89 -4.49
C THR A 39 6.15 20.61 -5.44
N ALA A 40 5.94 21.91 -5.67
CA ALA A 40 6.86 22.75 -6.45
C ALA A 40 8.30 22.81 -5.89
N ARG A 41 8.50 22.42 -4.61
CA ARG A 41 9.83 22.32 -3.97
C ARG A 41 10.45 20.94 -4.06
N GLY A 42 9.86 20.00 -4.83
CA GLY A 42 10.35 18.63 -4.96
C GLY A 42 10.10 17.75 -3.72
N LEU A 43 9.21 18.15 -2.82
CA LEU A 43 8.79 17.32 -1.67
C LEU A 43 7.62 16.42 -2.05
N TYR A 44 7.57 15.22 -1.47
CA TYR A 44 6.50 14.24 -1.62
C TYR A 44 5.54 14.30 -0.43
N LYS A 45 4.23 14.29 -0.70
CA LYS A 45 3.17 14.38 0.32
C LYS A 45 2.12 13.31 0.09
N LEU A 46 1.78 12.57 1.14
CA LEU A 46 0.64 11.65 1.12
C LEU A 46 -0.66 12.46 1.14
N ALA A 47 -1.59 12.12 0.25
CA ALA A 47 -2.87 12.78 0.06
C ALA A 47 -4.03 11.76 0.02
N ASP A 48 -5.26 12.29 -0.05
CA ASP A 48 -6.51 11.53 -0.10
C ASP A 48 -6.77 10.60 1.10
N PHE A 49 -7.23 11.21 2.19
CA PHE A 49 -7.60 10.52 3.42
C PHE A 49 -9.06 10.04 3.43
N GLY A 50 -9.75 10.01 2.28
CA GLY A 50 -11.16 9.60 2.20
C GLY A 50 -11.41 8.17 2.69
N MET A 51 -10.39 7.32 2.62
CA MET A 51 -10.41 5.95 3.13
C MET A 51 -9.73 5.79 4.50
N ALA A 52 -9.23 6.86 5.12
CA ALA A 52 -8.51 6.74 6.38
C ALA A 52 -9.43 6.27 7.53
N SER A 53 -8.85 5.66 8.57
CA SER A 53 -9.59 5.27 9.78
C SER A 53 -8.73 5.31 11.02
N ALA A 54 -9.32 5.78 12.13
CA ALA A 54 -8.73 5.71 13.46
C ALA A 54 -9.07 4.41 14.22
N ARG A 55 -9.72 3.44 13.57
CA ARG A 55 -10.04 2.14 14.17
C ARG A 55 -8.77 1.30 14.26
N THR A 56 -8.57 0.61 15.38
CA THR A 56 -7.41 -0.29 15.59
C THR A 56 -7.47 -1.54 14.72
N ARG A 57 -8.68 -2.05 14.45
CA ARG A 57 -8.92 -3.23 13.60
C ARG A 57 -10.13 -3.02 12.68
N PRO A 58 -10.00 -2.15 11.66
CA PRO A 58 -11.00 -2.05 10.59
C PRO A 58 -11.19 -3.42 9.90
N ARG A 59 -12.41 -3.62 9.40
CA ARG A 59 -12.85 -4.88 8.77
C ARG A 59 -13.40 -4.69 7.35
N THR A 60 -13.27 -3.47 6.82
CA THR A 60 -13.84 -3.12 5.53
C THR A 60 -12.88 -3.47 4.41
N PHE A 61 -13.38 -4.11 3.36
CA PHE A 61 -12.68 -4.31 2.10
C PHE A 61 -12.74 -3.00 1.30
N ILE A 62 -11.72 -2.16 1.44
CA ILE A 62 -11.60 -0.86 0.75
C ILE A 62 -10.15 -0.60 0.37
N GLY A 63 -9.95 0.35 -0.54
CA GLY A 63 -8.66 0.69 -1.15
C GLY A 63 -8.65 0.33 -2.63
N THR A 64 -7.51 0.55 -3.26
CA THR A 64 -7.25 0.16 -4.65
C THR A 64 -6.71 -1.27 -4.67
N LEU A 65 -7.43 -2.18 -5.34
CA LEU A 65 -7.24 -3.64 -5.26
C LEU A 65 -5.78 -4.08 -5.43
N GLU A 66 -5.07 -3.44 -6.35
CA GLU A 66 -3.71 -3.78 -6.74
C GLU A 66 -2.65 -3.43 -5.68
N TYR A 67 -3.00 -2.58 -4.72
CA TYR A 67 -2.14 -2.14 -3.60
C TYR A 67 -2.61 -2.70 -2.25
N MET A 68 -3.70 -3.46 -2.23
CA MET A 68 -4.22 -4.05 -1.01
C MET A 68 -3.32 -5.17 -0.48
N ALA A 69 -3.16 -5.21 0.83
CA ALA A 69 -2.50 -6.30 1.51
C ALA A 69 -3.37 -7.58 1.51
N PRO A 70 -2.78 -8.79 1.51
CA PRO A 70 -3.53 -10.04 1.46
C PRO A 70 -4.52 -10.21 2.64
N GLU A 71 -4.23 -9.65 3.81
CA GLU A 71 -5.14 -9.63 4.95
C GLU A 71 -6.37 -8.73 4.74
N VAL A 72 -6.29 -7.72 3.88
CA VAL A 72 -7.45 -6.91 3.46
C VAL A 72 -8.31 -7.74 2.50
N LEU A 73 -7.66 -8.46 1.57
CA LEU A 73 -8.36 -9.28 0.58
C LEU A 73 -9.13 -10.45 1.19
N SER A 74 -8.68 -10.94 2.34
CA SER A 74 -9.29 -12.05 3.08
C SER A 74 -10.14 -11.62 4.27
N VAL A 75 -10.38 -10.31 4.44
CA VAL A 75 -11.02 -9.75 5.65
C VAL A 75 -12.43 -10.28 5.90
N SER A 76 -13.18 -10.57 4.83
CA SER A 76 -14.54 -11.15 4.90
C SER A 76 -14.55 -12.63 5.28
N ALA A 77 -13.43 -13.34 5.12
CA ALA A 77 -13.32 -14.77 5.39
C ALA A 77 -12.89 -15.09 6.84
N GLN A 78 -12.57 -14.09 7.65
CA GLN A 78 -12.12 -14.27 9.04
C GLN A 78 -13.13 -13.73 10.07
N PRO A 79 -14.02 -14.58 10.62
CA PRO A 79 -14.93 -14.18 11.69
C PRO A 79 -14.14 -13.67 12.91
N GLY A 80 -14.40 -12.43 13.33
CA GLY A 80 -13.65 -11.81 14.44
C GLY A 80 -12.32 -11.14 14.04
N GLY A 81 -11.89 -11.27 12.78
CA GLY A 81 -10.66 -10.70 12.24
C GLY A 81 -10.78 -9.21 11.87
N GLY A 82 -9.63 -8.57 11.67
CA GLY A 82 -9.48 -7.20 11.18
C GLY A 82 -7.99 -6.91 10.97
N TYR A 83 -7.65 -5.97 10.10
CA TYR A 83 -6.26 -5.68 9.77
C TYR A 83 -5.69 -4.54 10.60
N THR A 84 -4.36 -4.44 10.63
CA THR A 84 -3.64 -3.38 11.34
C THR A 84 -3.20 -2.28 10.37
N ASN A 85 -2.56 -1.24 10.89
CA ASN A 85 -1.95 -0.20 10.08
C ASN A 85 -0.79 -0.69 9.17
N LYS A 86 -0.33 -1.94 9.33
CA LYS A 86 0.70 -2.53 8.45
C LYS A 86 0.27 -2.67 6.99
N VAL A 87 -1.03 -2.60 6.71
CA VAL A 87 -1.56 -2.57 5.33
C VAL A 87 -1.03 -1.36 4.53
N ASP A 88 -0.75 -0.24 5.19
CA ASP A 88 -0.16 0.93 4.53
C ASP A 88 1.30 0.69 4.14
N VAL A 89 2.03 -0.11 4.93
CA VAL A 89 3.43 -0.48 4.64
C VAL A 89 3.47 -1.42 3.44
N TRP A 90 2.52 -2.34 3.34
CA TRP A 90 2.35 -3.16 2.14
C TRP A 90 2.06 -2.30 0.90
N GLY A 91 1.07 -1.41 0.97
CA GLY A 91 0.72 -0.52 -0.14
C GLY A 91 1.89 0.36 -0.58
N LEU A 92 2.71 0.84 0.36
CA LEU A 92 3.96 1.54 0.05
C LEU A 92 4.97 0.62 -0.64
N GLY A 93 5.14 -0.62 -0.20
CA GLY A 93 6.01 -1.60 -0.85
C GLY A 93 5.63 -1.85 -2.32
N VAL A 94 4.33 -2.06 -2.58
CA VAL A 94 3.80 -2.20 -3.94
C VAL A 94 4.05 -0.93 -4.77
N THR A 95 3.83 0.24 -4.17
CA THR A 95 4.07 1.54 -4.80
C THR A 95 5.54 1.71 -5.20
N LEU A 96 6.47 1.42 -4.30
CA LEU A 96 7.91 1.57 -4.57
C LEU A 96 8.39 0.56 -5.62
N TYR A 97 7.86 -0.67 -5.60
CA TYR A 97 8.12 -1.65 -6.65
C TYR A 97 7.70 -1.11 -8.02
N GLU A 98 6.46 -0.60 -8.14
CA GLU A 98 5.93 -0.05 -9.39
C GLU A 98 6.74 1.16 -9.88
N VAL A 99 7.19 2.04 -8.99
CA VAL A 99 8.04 3.18 -9.37
C VAL A 99 9.41 2.71 -9.90
N LEU A 100 9.98 1.65 -9.32
CA LEU A 100 11.28 1.10 -9.72
C LEU A 100 11.23 0.34 -11.04
N THR A 101 10.20 -0.49 -11.23
CA THR A 101 10.12 -1.44 -12.34
C THR A 101 9.19 -0.99 -13.47
N LEU A 102 8.37 0.04 -13.23
CA LEU A 102 7.23 0.43 -14.08
C LEU A 102 6.19 -0.69 -14.28
N GLN A 103 6.24 -1.72 -13.43
CA GLN A 103 5.34 -2.85 -13.46
C GLN A 103 4.80 -3.10 -12.05
N ARG A 104 3.55 -3.57 -11.96
CA ARG A 104 3.01 -3.98 -10.67
C ARG A 104 3.56 -5.35 -10.29
N PRO A 105 3.83 -5.60 -9.00
CA PRO A 105 4.36 -6.88 -8.54
C PRO A 105 3.34 -8.03 -8.70
N PHE A 106 2.06 -7.70 -8.70
CA PHE A 106 0.96 -8.66 -8.84
C PHE A 106 -0.04 -8.18 -9.89
N GLU A 107 -0.28 -9.01 -10.88
CA GLU A 107 -1.26 -8.75 -11.93
C GLU A 107 -2.70 -9.00 -11.41
N CYS A 108 -3.58 -8.02 -11.55
CA CYS A 108 -4.93 -8.12 -10.97
C CYS A 108 -5.98 -8.63 -11.97
N GLY A 109 -5.82 -8.38 -13.28
CA GLY A 109 -6.60 -8.99 -14.37
C GLY A 109 -8.09 -9.24 -14.07
N ASN A 110 -8.61 -10.38 -14.53
CA ASN A 110 -9.95 -10.88 -14.16
C ASN A 110 -9.91 -11.80 -12.93
N ARG A 111 -8.88 -11.69 -12.07
CA ARG A 111 -8.72 -12.57 -10.90
C ARG A 111 -9.64 -12.14 -9.76
N SER A 112 -10.16 -13.10 -9.01
CA SER A 112 -10.89 -12.80 -7.78
C SER A 112 -9.93 -12.29 -6.69
N ALA A 113 -10.43 -11.55 -5.70
CA ALA A 113 -9.65 -11.14 -4.53
C ALA A 113 -9.02 -12.36 -3.80
N ALA A 114 -9.70 -13.52 -3.83
CA ALA A 114 -9.18 -14.75 -3.27
C ALA A 114 -8.00 -15.32 -4.07
N ASP A 115 -8.05 -15.23 -5.41
CA ASP A 115 -6.93 -15.64 -6.28
C ASP A 115 -5.71 -14.74 -6.07
N MET A 116 -5.93 -13.43 -5.99
CA MET A 116 -4.88 -12.47 -5.71
C MET A 116 -4.22 -12.72 -4.35
N CYS A 117 -5.03 -12.94 -3.31
CA CYS A 117 -4.54 -13.27 -1.97
C CYS A 117 -3.66 -14.53 -1.99
N ARG A 118 -4.07 -15.58 -2.72
CA ARG A 118 -3.27 -16.79 -2.89
C ARG A 118 -1.95 -16.53 -3.62
N GLN A 119 -1.95 -15.70 -4.66
CA GLN A 119 -0.74 -15.35 -5.39
C GLN A 119 0.27 -14.61 -4.49
N MET A 120 -0.19 -13.57 -3.79
CA MET A 120 0.65 -12.75 -2.90
C MET A 120 1.29 -13.55 -1.77
N GLN A 121 0.65 -14.64 -1.31
CA GLN A 121 1.17 -15.51 -0.26
C GLN A 121 2.17 -16.56 -0.76
N ARG A 122 2.15 -16.89 -2.06
CA ARG A 122 2.99 -17.96 -2.64
C ARG A 122 4.29 -17.44 -3.24
N GLU A 123 4.27 -16.24 -3.82
CA GLU A 123 5.39 -15.69 -4.58
C GLU A 123 5.67 -14.25 -4.14
N PRO A 124 6.69 -13.99 -3.30
CA PRO A 124 7.14 -12.62 -3.08
C PRO A 124 7.67 -12.06 -4.42
N PRO A 125 7.39 -10.79 -4.75
CA PRO A 125 7.80 -10.24 -6.02
C PRO A 125 9.33 -10.25 -6.11
N LEU A 126 9.85 -10.89 -7.16
CA LEU A 126 11.28 -10.88 -7.44
C LEU A 126 11.67 -9.43 -7.74
N LEU A 127 12.50 -8.85 -6.87
CA LEU A 127 13.34 -7.73 -7.28
C LEU A 127 14.30 -8.32 -8.29
N LEU A 128 14.14 -7.93 -9.57
CA LEU A 128 15.07 -8.33 -10.63
C LEU A 128 16.48 -7.93 -10.18
N ALA A 129 17.30 -8.93 -9.87
CA ALA A 129 18.72 -8.80 -9.55
C ALA A 129 19.53 -8.63 -10.85
#